data_AF-A0AAX3RID0-F1
#
_entry.id   AF-A0AAX3RID0-F1
#
_cell.length_a   1.000
_cell.length_b   1.000
_cell.length_c   1.000
_cell.angle_alpha   90.00
_cell.angle_beta   90.00
_cell.angle_gamma   90.00
#
_symmetry.space_group_name_H-M   'P 1'
#
loop_
_entity.id
_entity.type
_entity.pdbx_description
1 polymer ?
#
loop_
_entity_poly.entity_id
_entity_poly.type
_entity_poly.pdbx_seq_one_letter_code
_entity_poly.pdbx_strand_id
1 'polypeptide(L)'
;MFEDGFSHYIDDDRPNTNGYRYYDKEGNYVKYKLFDEKMRLKFIDYRDLNLQRTHRVEYDLNGRKRREIRYNLQNNKPAFEKYYDINGNCYLSVWVNSSGKRTKCVLHAGINKAFNHITDAHVYWVESILKDYTNPFLMLDELGLLDVFRKVGNDCHKIVTLHNTHLDKPHVKGSPYRRVYKEIFDHKDEFDAIVFLTEEQKRDVEEDYGTDERFVVIPHAVTLDKGAILDKSIERNPKSAITLARLEDSKNIADGIRAFRIVVDEIKDAEYHIFGYGKEKENLQALIKDLHLENNVHIHGFTHNVNREIQKHGLSIMTSRFEGFCLVIMESLANQTPVVSYRTKYGPETLIRDGKDGYLVEYNNYEEAAEKVIELMKDSKLQKKFAKNSLDVYKRFSYARYKKNWLDLFKQLSK
;
A
#
# COMPACT_ATOMS: atom_id res chain seq x y z
N MET A 1 34.28 -6.80 -3.09
CA MET A 1 33.62 -7.69 -2.11
C MET A 1 34.61 -8.10 -1.04
N PHE A 2 35.75 -8.64 -1.46
CA PHE A 2 36.87 -8.94 -0.58
C PHE A 2 37.67 -7.66 -0.27
N GLU A 3 38.17 -7.57 0.95
CA GLU A 3 39.03 -6.48 1.41
C GLU A 3 40.31 -7.09 1.95
N ASP A 4 41.45 -6.56 1.47
CA ASP A 4 42.76 -7.02 1.91
C ASP A 4 42.92 -6.86 3.42
N GLY A 5 43.52 -7.88 4.04
CA GLY A 5 43.74 -7.91 5.49
C GLY A 5 42.58 -8.43 6.33
N PHE A 6 41.49 -8.93 5.72
CA PHE A 6 40.37 -9.57 6.42
C PHE A 6 40.09 -10.97 5.90
N SER A 7 39.86 -11.93 6.80
CA SER A 7 39.17 -13.17 6.45
C SER A 7 37.65 -12.94 6.49
N HIS A 8 36.89 -13.72 5.71
CA HIS A 8 35.44 -13.56 5.64
C HIS A 8 34.72 -14.88 5.35
N TYR A 9 33.46 -15.00 5.76
CA TYR A 9 32.58 -16.12 5.43
C TYR A 9 31.12 -15.66 5.28
N ILE A 10 30.30 -16.50 4.63
CA ILE A 10 28.87 -16.26 4.39
C ILE A 10 28.10 -16.38 5.70
N ASP A 11 27.15 -15.48 5.95
CA ASP A 11 26.33 -15.51 7.16
C ASP A 11 25.31 -16.66 7.12
N ASP A 12 25.71 -17.84 7.60
CA ASP A 12 24.88 -19.06 7.60
C ASP A 12 23.62 -18.94 8.48
N ASP A 13 23.60 -18.00 9.43
CA ASP A 13 22.42 -17.66 10.24
C ASP A 13 21.31 -17.01 9.40
N ARG A 14 21.62 -16.59 8.16
CA ARG A 14 20.70 -15.94 7.22
C ARG A 14 20.93 -16.46 5.80
N PRO A 15 20.57 -17.73 5.52
CA PRO A 15 20.95 -18.45 4.31
C PRO A 15 20.41 -17.82 3.00
N ASN A 16 19.40 -16.95 3.11
CA ASN A 16 18.80 -16.24 1.97
C ASN A 16 19.28 -14.78 1.84
N THR A 17 20.43 -14.43 2.43
CA THR A 17 20.98 -13.08 2.35
C THR A 17 22.39 -13.10 1.78
N ASN A 18 22.73 -12.10 0.95
CA ASN A 18 24.10 -11.86 0.49
C ASN A 18 24.90 -11.16 1.61
N GLY A 19 24.97 -11.80 2.78
CA GLY A 19 25.58 -11.28 4.00
C GLY A 19 26.93 -11.95 4.27
N TYR A 20 27.94 -11.15 4.64
CA TYR A 20 29.29 -11.63 4.91
C TYR A 20 29.83 -11.05 6.22
N ARG A 21 30.43 -11.91 7.04
CA ARG A 21 31.12 -11.52 8.28
C ARG A 21 32.61 -11.43 8.02
N TYR A 22 33.27 -10.41 8.56
CA TYR A 22 34.69 -10.13 8.35
C TYR A 22 35.45 -10.10 9.67
N TYR A 23 36.62 -10.73 9.66
CA TYR A 23 37.51 -10.86 10.80
C TYR A 23 38.86 -10.24 10.47
N ASP A 24 39.43 -9.49 11.41
CA ASP A 24 40.77 -8.95 11.25
C ASP A 24 41.86 -10.04 11.38
N LYS A 25 43.13 -9.66 11.23
CA LYS A 25 44.28 -10.58 11.31
C LYS A 25 44.46 -11.22 12.69
N GLU A 26 43.86 -10.64 13.72
CA GLU A 26 43.90 -11.13 15.10
C GLU A 26 42.73 -12.08 15.39
N GLY A 27 41.79 -12.23 14.45
CA GLY A 27 40.63 -13.10 14.57
C GLY A 27 39.43 -12.43 15.25
N ASN A 28 39.39 -11.10 15.35
CA ASN A 28 38.25 -10.39 15.92
C ASN A 28 37.16 -10.17 14.87
N TYR A 29 35.88 -10.39 15.23
CA TYR A 29 34.74 -10.08 14.35
C TYR A 29 34.46 -8.58 14.33
N VAL A 30 34.97 -7.89 13.31
CA VAL A 30 34.97 -6.41 13.27
C VAL A 30 33.84 -5.79 12.46
N LYS A 31 33.31 -6.49 11.44
CA LYS A 31 32.26 -5.93 10.58
C LYS A 31 31.44 -6.98 9.83
N TYR A 32 30.19 -6.63 9.52
CA TYR A 32 29.28 -7.36 8.66
C TYR A 32 28.89 -6.52 7.46
N LYS A 33 28.90 -7.11 6.26
CA LYS A 33 28.45 -6.44 5.03
C LYS A 33 27.25 -7.16 4.46
N LEU A 34 26.23 -6.39 4.09
CA LEU A 34 25.09 -6.90 3.34
C LEU A 34 25.10 -6.34 1.92
N PHE A 35 24.90 -7.21 0.94
CA PHE A 35 24.75 -6.86 -0.46
C PHE A 35 23.31 -7.10 -0.93
N ASP A 36 22.90 -6.44 -2.01
CA ASP A 36 21.65 -6.73 -2.70
C ASP A 36 21.80 -7.90 -3.67
N GLU A 37 20.73 -8.26 -4.37
CA GLU A 37 20.70 -9.36 -5.36
C GLU A 37 21.67 -9.15 -6.53
N LYS A 38 22.09 -7.91 -6.81
CA LYS A 38 23.07 -7.56 -7.83
C LYS A 38 24.48 -7.40 -7.26
N MET A 39 24.71 -7.89 -6.03
CA MET A 39 25.97 -7.78 -5.29
C MET A 39 26.47 -6.35 -5.07
N ARG A 40 25.55 -5.37 -5.03
CA ARG A 40 25.86 -3.98 -4.64
C ARG A 40 25.80 -3.85 -3.12
N LEU A 41 26.76 -3.15 -2.54
CA LEU A 41 26.85 -2.97 -1.09
C LEU A 41 25.66 -2.15 -0.58
N LYS A 42 24.86 -2.72 0.34
CA LYS A 42 23.75 -2.02 0.99
C LYS A 42 24.21 -1.29 2.24
N PHE A 43 24.89 -2.01 3.13
CA PHE A 43 25.43 -1.44 4.36
C PHE A 43 26.59 -2.25 4.94
N ILE A 44 27.35 -1.60 5.81
CA ILE A 44 28.35 -2.21 6.68
C ILE A 44 27.95 -1.94 8.13
N ASP A 45 27.82 -2.98 8.95
CA ASP A 45 27.75 -2.89 10.41
C ASP A 45 29.14 -3.09 10.98
N TYR A 46 29.61 -2.18 11.82
CA TYR A 46 30.86 -2.29 12.56
C TYR A 46 30.57 -2.72 13.99
N ARG A 47 31.47 -3.51 14.59
CA ARG A 47 31.30 -4.08 15.92
C ARG A 47 32.51 -3.81 16.81
N ASP A 48 32.29 -3.84 18.11
CA ASP A 48 33.34 -3.92 19.11
C ASP A 48 33.65 -5.38 19.47
N LEU A 49 34.65 -5.59 20.34
CA LEU A 49 35.07 -6.92 20.78
C LEU A 49 34.00 -7.67 21.60
N ASN A 50 33.01 -6.95 22.14
CA ASN A 50 31.86 -7.54 22.83
C ASN A 50 30.70 -7.87 21.86
N LEU A 51 30.99 -7.84 20.55
CA LEU A 51 30.05 -8.06 19.46
C LEU A 51 28.90 -7.03 19.41
N GLN A 52 29.00 -5.91 20.13
CA GLN A 52 28.01 -4.85 20.05
C GLN A 52 28.24 -4.04 18.78
N ARG A 53 27.16 -3.75 18.07
CA ARG A 53 27.24 -2.90 16.88
C ARG A 53 27.52 -1.47 17.33
N THR A 54 28.62 -0.89 16.86
CA THR A 54 29.02 0.48 17.20
C THR A 54 28.39 1.49 16.24
N HIS A 55 28.47 1.22 14.94
CA HIS A 55 27.86 2.04 13.91
C HIS A 55 27.55 1.24 12.64
N ARG A 56 26.63 1.77 11.84
CA ARG A 56 26.29 1.30 10.49
C ARG A 56 26.60 2.38 9.49
N VAL A 57 27.13 2.01 8.33
CA VAL A 57 27.20 2.88 7.15
C VAL A 57 26.35 2.27 6.05
N GLU A 58 25.42 3.05 5.51
CA GLU A 58 24.53 2.65 4.42
C GLU A 58 24.89 3.38 3.13
N TYR A 59 24.69 2.67 2.02
CA TYR A 59 25.09 3.11 0.68
C TYR A 59 23.88 3.20 -0.24
N ASP A 60 23.95 4.10 -1.21
CA ASP A 60 22.98 4.17 -2.31
C ASP A 60 23.30 3.14 -3.41
N LEU A 61 22.48 3.13 -4.47
CA LEU A 61 22.64 2.19 -5.59
C LEU A 61 23.93 2.41 -6.41
N ASN A 62 24.59 3.55 -6.22
CA ASN A 62 25.86 3.92 -6.87
C ASN A 62 27.06 3.69 -5.94
N GLY A 63 26.87 3.08 -4.77
CA GLY A 63 27.93 2.83 -3.80
C GLY A 63 28.37 4.06 -3.02
N ARG A 64 27.60 5.16 -3.05
CA ARG A 64 27.91 6.37 -2.28
C ARG A 64 27.33 6.26 -0.88
N LYS A 65 28.08 6.72 0.11
CA LYS A 65 27.60 6.79 1.50
C LYS A 65 26.41 7.73 1.57
N ARG A 66 25.25 7.23 2.02
CA ARG A 66 24.01 8.02 2.18
C ARG A 66 23.65 8.28 3.63
N ARG A 67 24.00 7.35 4.52
CA ARG A 67 23.62 7.42 5.94
C ARG A 67 24.66 6.74 6.81
N GLU A 68 24.90 7.30 7.99
CA GLU A 68 25.65 6.67 9.08
C GLU A 68 24.78 6.66 10.32
N ILE A 69 24.72 5.54 11.02
CA ILE A 69 23.95 5.38 12.26
C ILE A 69 24.93 4.97 13.35
N ARG A 70 24.97 5.70 14.46
CA ARG A 70 25.67 5.28 15.68
C ARG A 70 24.67 4.65 16.64
N TYR A 71 25.08 3.55 17.27
CA TYR A 71 24.25 2.79 18.17
C TYR A 71 24.66 3.04 19.62
N ASN A 72 23.70 2.98 20.52
CA ASN A 72 23.96 2.89 21.95
C ASN A 72 24.45 1.46 22.27
N LEU A 73 25.64 1.35 22.85
CA LEU A 73 26.29 0.05 23.10
C LEU A 73 25.60 -0.81 24.16
N GLN A 74 24.77 -0.22 25.03
CA GLN A 74 24.07 -0.96 26.09
C GLN A 74 22.82 -1.68 25.58
N ASN A 75 22.12 -1.11 24.60
CA ASN A 75 20.84 -1.64 24.12
C ASN A 75 20.80 -1.90 22.61
N ASN A 76 21.90 -1.65 21.89
CA ASN A 76 22.04 -1.84 20.45
C ASN A 76 20.96 -1.13 19.60
N LYS A 77 20.40 -0.02 20.13
CA LYS A 77 19.45 0.85 19.41
C LYS A 77 20.16 2.05 18.78
N PRO A 78 19.66 2.57 17.64
CA PRO A 78 20.16 3.82 17.06
C PRO A 78 20.11 4.96 18.09
N ALA A 79 21.18 5.74 18.17
CA ALA A 79 21.29 6.91 19.05
C ALA A 79 21.53 8.20 18.26
N PHE A 80 22.17 8.11 17.09
CA PHE A 80 22.50 9.26 16.26
C PHE A 80 22.60 8.86 14.79
N GLU A 81 22.09 9.69 13.89
CA GLU A 81 22.12 9.48 12.45
C GLU A 81 22.78 10.68 11.76
N LYS A 82 23.59 10.43 10.72
CA LYS A 82 24.07 11.44 9.77
C LYS A 82 23.62 11.06 8.37
N TYR A 83 23.18 12.05 7.60
CA TYR A 83 22.78 11.90 6.21
C TYR A 83 23.72 12.69 5.31
N TYR A 84 24.05 12.10 4.17
CA TYR A 84 25.10 12.59 3.27
C TYR A 84 24.54 12.90 1.88
N ASP A 85 25.01 13.99 1.28
CA ASP A 85 24.67 14.37 -0.08
C ASP A 85 25.47 13.55 -1.11
N ILE A 86 25.22 13.79 -2.39
CA ILE A 86 25.92 13.10 -3.48
C ILE A 86 27.43 13.35 -3.53
N ASN A 87 27.91 14.42 -2.87
CA ASN A 87 29.32 14.80 -2.79
C ASN A 87 29.98 14.25 -1.51
N GLY A 88 29.23 13.57 -0.65
CA GLY A 88 29.71 13.01 0.61
C GLY A 88 29.72 14.00 1.78
N ASN A 89 29.12 15.18 1.63
CA ASN A 89 28.99 16.14 2.73
C ASN A 89 27.82 15.75 3.62
N CYS A 90 28.00 15.82 4.94
CA CYS A 90 26.92 15.60 5.89
C CYS A 90 25.96 16.81 5.85
N TYR A 91 24.74 16.62 5.36
CA TYR A 91 23.75 17.70 5.27
C TYR A 91 22.72 17.68 6.41
N LEU A 92 22.53 16.55 7.09
CA LEU A 92 21.58 16.44 8.21
C LEU A 92 22.12 15.52 9.31
N SER A 93 22.04 15.98 10.55
CA SER A 93 22.34 15.21 11.76
C SER A 93 21.08 15.05 12.60
N VAL A 94 20.79 13.84 13.10
CA VAL A 94 19.56 13.54 13.84
C VAL A 94 19.89 12.75 15.11
N TRP A 95 19.35 13.16 16.24
CA TRP A 95 19.45 12.44 17.51
C TRP A 95 18.24 11.53 17.68
N VAL A 96 18.46 10.36 18.27
CA VAL A 96 17.43 9.35 18.50
C VAL A 96 17.39 9.04 19.99
N ASN A 97 16.20 9.07 20.58
CA ASN A 97 16.03 8.77 22.00
C ASN A 97 15.97 7.25 22.26
N SER A 98 15.87 6.85 23.53
CA SER A 98 15.85 5.43 23.95
C SER A 98 14.64 4.64 23.41
N SER A 99 13.55 5.30 23.04
CA SER A 99 12.39 4.66 22.40
C SER A 99 12.55 4.50 20.88
N GLY A 100 13.63 5.02 20.28
CA GLY A 100 13.87 4.97 18.85
C GLY A 100 13.23 6.14 18.07
N LYS A 101 12.64 7.12 18.77
CA LYS A 101 12.06 8.31 18.14
C LYS A 101 13.17 9.32 17.82
N ARG A 102 13.16 9.82 16.59
CA ARG A 102 14.00 10.95 16.15
C ARG A 102 13.55 12.23 16.86
N THR A 103 14.48 12.95 17.46
CA THR A 103 14.21 14.15 18.25
C THR A 103 14.87 15.37 17.60
N LYS A 104 15.94 15.88 18.20
CA LYS A 104 16.70 17.02 17.70
C LYS A 104 17.31 16.69 16.35
N CYS A 105 17.38 17.68 15.48
CA CYS A 105 18.18 17.58 14.26
C CYS A 105 18.88 18.91 13.92
N VAL A 106 19.90 18.82 13.08
CA VAL A 106 20.65 19.98 12.57
C VAL A 106 20.83 19.82 11.06
N LEU A 107 20.36 20.81 10.31
CA LEU A 107 20.50 20.92 8.86
C LEU A 107 21.74 21.77 8.52
N HIS A 108 22.72 21.16 7.87
CA HIS A 108 24.03 21.76 7.57
C HIS A 108 24.15 22.32 6.14
N ALA A 109 23.16 22.08 5.27
CA ALA A 109 23.17 22.40 3.83
C ALA A 109 23.19 23.92 3.52
N GLY A 110 24.27 24.62 3.90
CA GLY A 110 24.43 26.07 3.72
C GLY A 110 23.65 26.95 4.70
N ILE A 111 22.75 26.36 5.51
CA ILE A 111 21.85 27.10 6.41
C ILE A 111 22.28 27.00 7.87
N ASN A 112 22.91 25.87 8.28
CA ASN A 112 23.32 25.57 9.67
C ASN A 112 22.22 25.86 10.71
N LYS A 113 21.07 25.20 10.58
CA LYS A 113 19.90 25.41 11.43
C LYS A 113 19.57 24.19 12.29
N ALA A 114 19.36 24.41 13.59
CA ALA A 114 18.98 23.37 14.54
C ALA A 114 17.46 23.38 14.82
N PHE A 115 16.89 22.20 15.02
CA PHE A 115 15.48 21.99 15.35
C PHE A 115 15.37 21.03 16.54
N ASN A 116 14.46 21.29 17.47
CA ASN A 116 14.23 20.42 18.63
C ASN A 116 13.45 19.14 18.26
N HIS A 117 12.62 19.22 17.21
CA HIS A 117 11.88 18.09 16.67
C HIS A 117 12.10 17.97 15.16
N ILE A 118 12.26 16.74 14.67
CA ILE A 118 12.39 16.45 13.23
C ILE A 118 11.19 16.97 12.42
N THR A 119 10.00 16.98 13.02
CA THR A 119 8.78 17.57 12.43
C THR A 119 8.99 19.02 12.05
N ASP A 120 9.65 19.83 12.89
CA ASP A 120 9.86 21.26 12.62
C ASP A 120 10.87 21.46 11.47
N ALA A 121 11.82 20.54 11.30
CA ALA A 121 12.72 20.54 10.14
C ALA A 121 11.98 20.17 8.85
N HIS A 122 11.02 19.23 8.91
CA HIS A 122 10.16 18.91 7.77
C HIS A 122 9.29 20.10 7.38
N VAL A 123 8.66 20.78 8.35
CA VAL A 123 7.86 22.00 8.13
C VAL A 123 8.72 23.06 7.45
N TYR A 124 9.90 23.35 8.00
CA TYR A 124 10.83 24.31 7.40
C TYR A 124 11.22 23.96 5.95
N TRP A 125 11.46 22.68 5.66
CA TRP A 125 11.76 22.23 4.31
C TRP A 125 10.58 22.41 3.36
N VAL A 126 9.37 22.01 3.76
CA VAL A 126 8.16 22.20 2.95
C VAL A 126 7.94 23.69 2.67
N GLU A 127 7.98 24.54 3.70
CA GLU A 127 7.84 25.99 3.54
C GLU A 127 8.94 26.62 2.67
N SER A 128 10.15 26.07 2.69
CA SER A 128 11.21 26.55 1.79
C SER A 128 10.91 26.29 0.32
N ILE A 129 10.20 25.19 0.00
CA ILE A 129 9.77 24.86 -1.36
C ILE A 129 8.57 25.71 -1.75
N LEU A 130 7.58 25.88 -0.84
CA LEU A 130 6.33 26.61 -1.14
C LEU A 130 6.58 28.06 -1.57
N LYS A 131 7.67 28.68 -1.09
CA LYS A 131 8.08 30.05 -1.47
C LYS A 131 8.33 30.24 -2.97
N ASP A 132 8.66 29.18 -3.69
CA ASP A 132 8.92 29.23 -5.13
C ASP A 132 7.63 29.20 -5.97
N TYR A 133 6.46 29.09 -5.33
CA TYR A 133 5.16 28.94 -5.99
C TYR A 133 4.19 30.04 -5.59
N THR A 134 3.40 30.51 -6.55
CA THR A 134 2.25 31.39 -6.29
C THR A 134 1.01 30.53 -6.07
N ASN A 135 0.32 30.73 -4.94
CA ASN A 135 -0.89 30.00 -4.58
C ASN A 135 -0.75 28.45 -4.63
N PRO A 136 0.23 27.86 -3.94
CA PRO A 136 0.51 26.42 -4.03
C PRO A 136 -0.59 25.56 -3.38
N PHE A 137 -0.73 24.34 -3.88
CA PHE A 137 -1.56 23.28 -3.30
C PHE A 137 -0.67 22.25 -2.60
N LEU A 138 -0.85 22.08 -1.30
CA LEU A 138 -0.21 21.04 -0.50
C LEU A 138 -1.21 19.90 -0.27
N MET A 139 -0.85 18.69 -0.70
CA MET A 139 -1.71 17.52 -0.63
C MET A 139 -1.17 16.46 0.34
N LEU A 140 -2.03 15.91 1.20
CA LEU A 140 -1.69 14.85 2.15
C LEU A 140 -2.31 13.52 1.73
N ASP A 141 -1.47 12.61 1.26
CA ASP A 141 -1.84 11.21 0.96
C ASP A 141 -1.35 10.22 2.03
N GLU A 142 -0.22 10.52 2.70
CA GLU A 142 0.35 9.70 3.77
C GLU A 142 0.02 10.32 5.13
N LEU A 143 -1.00 9.78 5.80
CA LEU A 143 -1.52 10.33 7.06
C LEU A 143 -0.48 10.32 8.20
N GLY A 144 0.60 9.54 8.11
CA GLY A 144 1.73 9.62 9.03
C GLY A 144 2.45 10.98 9.06
N LEU A 145 2.18 11.86 8.08
CA LEU A 145 2.70 13.21 8.00
C LEU A 145 1.68 14.29 8.42
N LEU A 146 0.52 13.93 8.97
CA LEU A 146 -0.52 14.87 9.38
C LEU A 146 0.00 16.00 10.28
N ASP A 147 0.86 15.68 11.26
CA ASP A 147 1.47 16.67 12.15
C ASP A 147 2.35 17.69 11.41
N VAL A 148 3.07 17.27 10.38
CA VAL A 148 3.87 18.18 9.53
C VAL A 148 2.92 19.05 8.73
N PHE A 149 1.96 18.42 8.08
CA PHE A 149 1.02 19.06 7.16
C PHE A 149 0.19 20.16 7.84
N ARG A 150 -0.31 19.90 9.05
CA ARG A 150 -1.06 20.89 9.86
C ARG A 150 -0.19 22.07 10.29
N LYS A 151 1.08 21.81 10.64
CA LYS A 151 2.03 22.83 11.12
C LYS A 151 2.59 23.76 10.03
N VAL A 152 2.56 23.35 8.76
CA VAL A 152 2.95 24.23 7.64
C VAL A 152 2.05 25.47 7.65
N GLY A 153 2.62 26.65 7.36
CA GLY A 153 1.85 27.90 7.28
C GLY A 153 0.66 27.86 6.31
N ASN A 154 -0.18 28.90 6.37
CA ASN A 154 -1.42 28.99 5.59
C ASN A 154 -1.26 29.71 4.23
N ASP A 155 -0.02 29.95 3.79
CA ASP A 155 0.27 30.51 2.46
C ASP A 155 0.11 29.46 1.32
N CYS A 156 -0.71 28.42 1.55
CA CYS A 156 -0.98 27.33 0.63
C CYS A 156 -2.37 26.73 0.89
N HIS A 157 -2.95 26.14 -0.14
CA HIS A 157 -4.19 25.35 -0.03
C HIS A 157 -3.86 23.96 0.49
N LYS A 158 -4.47 23.56 1.61
CA LYS A 158 -4.27 22.26 2.26
C LYS A 158 -5.40 21.31 1.92
N ILE A 159 -5.07 20.26 1.17
CA ILE A 159 -6.00 19.19 0.78
C ILE A 159 -5.57 17.86 1.40
N VAL A 160 -6.46 17.16 2.08
CA VAL A 160 -6.21 15.79 2.60
C VAL A 160 -7.06 14.77 1.85
N THR A 161 -6.47 13.63 1.48
CA THR A 161 -7.19 12.55 0.78
C THR A 161 -7.25 11.29 1.65
N LEU A 162 -8.44 10.72 1.79
CA LEU A 162 -8.66 9.53 2.61
C LEU A 162 -8.54 8.26 1.76
N HIS A 163 -7.42 7.53 1.92
CA HIS A 163 -7.13 6.30 1.16
C HIS A 163 -7.62 5.00 1.81
N ASN A 164 -8.12 5.06 3.05
CA ASN A 164 -8.59 3.90 3.81
C ASN A 164 -9.89 4.24 4.54
N THR A 165 -10.53 3.23 5.14
CA THR A 165 -11.67 3.48 6.03
C THR A 165 -11.24 4.31 7.25
N HIS A 166 -12.08 5.29 7.60
CA HIS A 166 -11.91 6.08 8.83
C HIS A 166 -12.35 5.30 10.07
N LEU A 167 -13.09 4.20 9.88
CA LEU A 167 -13.64 3.36 10.93
C LEU A 167 -12.56 2.40 11.47
N ASP A 168 -12.44 2.34 12.79
CA ASP A 168 -11.66 1.33 13.50
C ASP A 168 -12.43 0.00 13.54
N LYS A 169 -11.81 -1.06 14.09
CA LYS A 169 -12.43 -2.38 14.20
C LYS A 169 -13.81 -2.28 14.88
N PRO A 170 -14.84 -2.97 14.38
CA PRO A 170 -14.83 -3.97 13.32
C PRO A 170 -15.00 -3.45 11.87
N HIS A 171 -14.85 -2.14 11.63
CA HIS A 171 -14.90 -1.48 10.32
C HIS A 171 -16.29 -1.44 9.66
N VAL A 172 -17.34 -1.40 10.47
CA VAL A 172 -18.74 -1.27 10.05
C VAL A 172 -19.35 0.03 10.55
N LYS A 173 -20.53 0.43 10.03
CA LYS A 173 -21.24 1.62 10.49
C LYS A 173 -21.38 1.63 12.02
N GLY A 174 -21.10 2.77 12.65
CA GLY A 174 -21.11 2.92 14.12
C GLY A 174 -19.84 2.45 14.83
N SER A 175 -18.83 1.96 14.10
CA SER A 175 -17.51 1.70 14.70
C SER A 175 -16.83 3.01 15.11
N PRO A 176 -15.97 3.03 16.14
CA PRO A 176 -15.19 4.20 16.50
C PRO A 176 -14.31 4.68 15.34
N TYR A 177 -13.98 5.97 15.31
CA TYR A 177 -13.04 6.50 14.33
C TYR A 177 -11.62 6.14 14.73
N ARG A 178 -10.80 5.76 13.74
CA ARG A 178 -9.35 5.66 13.91
C ARG A 178 -8.81 7.03 14.28
N ARG A 179 -7.90 7.08 15.26
CA ARG A 179 -7.38 8.32 15.86
C ARG A 179 -6.99 9.40 14.84
N VAL A 180 -6.19 9.04 13.83
CA VAL A 180 -5.71 10.02 12.84
C VAL A 180 -6.84 10.63 12.00
N TYR A 181 -7.88 9.86 11.68
CA TYR A 181 -9.04 10.37 10.96
C TYR A 181 -9.90 11.25 11.87
N LYS A 182 -10.08 10.85 13.13
CA LYS A 182 -10.71 11.70 14.13
C LYS A 182 -10.00 13.06 14.26
N GLU A 183 -8.68 13.07 14.31
CA GLU A 183 -7.89 14.31 14.34
C GLU A 183 -8.11 15.16 13.07
N ILE A 184 -8.25 14.56 11.88
CA ILE A 184 -8.60 15.30 10.66
C ILE A 184 -9.98 15.96 10.79
N PHE A 185 -10.99 15.24 11.25
CA PHE A 185 -12.36 15.75 11.28
C PHE A 185 -12.62 16.73 12.43
N ASP A 186 -12.02 16.51 13.61
CA ASP A 186 -12.07 17.44 14.74
C ASP A 186 -11.41 18.79 14.39
N HIS A 187 -10.44 18.77 13.47
CA HIS A 187 -9.70 19.95 13.00
C HIS A 187 -9.97 20.24 11.53
N LYS A 188 -11.17 19.92 11.03
CA LYS A 188 -11.53 20.11 9.61
C LYS A 188 -11.35 21.56 9.12
N ASP A 189 -11.40 22.52 10.03
CA ASP A 189 -11.17 23.95 9.78
C ASP A 189 -9.73 24.32 9.43
N GLU A 190 -8.77 23.40 9.59
CA GLU A 190 -7.38 23.58 9.18
C GLU A 190 -7.12 23.18 7.72
N PHE A 191 -8.13 22.67 7.01
CA PHE A 191 -8.02 22.18 5.63
C PHE A 191 -8.99 22.91 4.70
N ASP A 192 -8.55 23.14 3.48
CA ASP A 192 -9.37 23.74 2.41
C ASP A 192 -10.23 22.68 1.70
N ALA A 193 -9.79 21.42 1.71
CA ALA A 193 -10.61 20.29 1.27
C ALA A 193 -10.22 18.97 1.93
N ILE A 194 -11.23 18.14 2.20
CA ILE A 194 -11.11 16.75 2.64
C ILE A 194 -11.74 15.88 1.55
N VAL A 195 -10.88 15.12 0.87
CA VAL A 195 -11.25 14.32 -0.30
C VAL A 195 -11.54 12.88 0.10
N PHE A 196 -12.76 12.45 -0.19
CA PHE A 196 -13.24 11.08 -0.05
C PHE A 196 -13.19 10.36 -1.39
N LEU A 197 -12.97 9.04 -1.36
CA LEU A 197 -12.98 8.22 -2.58
C LEU A 197 -14.38 7.71 -2.95
N THR A 198 -15.32 7.74 -2.01
CA THR A 198 -16.69 7.27 -2.21
C THR A 198 -17.70 8.22 -1.58
N GLU A 199 -18.88 8.30 -2.20
CA GLU A 199 -20.03 9.02 -1.62
C GLU A 199 -20.51 8.38 -0.32
N GLU A 200 -20.36 7.06 -0.19
CA GLU A 200 -20.72 6.34 1.03
C GLU A 200 -19.84 6.76 2.22
N GLN A 201 -18.53 6.86 2.02
CA GLN A 201 -17.61 7.31 3.06
C GLN A 201 -17.86 8.77 3.46
N LYS A 202 -18.15 9.64 2.49
CA LYS A 202 -18.53 11.03 2.77
C LYS A 202 -19.80 11.09 3.62
N ARG A 203 -20.87 10.38 3.22
CA ARG A 203 -22.14 10.36 3.96
C ARG A 203 -21.98 9.88 5.40
N ASP A 204 -21.23 8.79 5.61
CA ASP A 204 -20.99 8.29 6.97
C ASP A 204 -20.31 9.34 7.86
N VAL A 205 -19.38 10.14 7.31
CA VAL A 205 -18.73 11.23 8.06
C VAL A 205 -19.67 12.43 8.26
N GLU A 206 -20.48 12.78 7.27
CA GLU A 206 -21.46 13.87 7.39
C GLU A 206 -22.54 13.58 8.44
N GLU A 207 -22.90 12.31 8.65
CA GLU A 207 -23.82 11.91 9.73
C GLU A 207 -23.26 12.25 11.12
N ASP A 208 -21.94 12.16 11.31
CA ASP A 208 -21.29 12.38 12.60
C ASP A 208 -20.75 13.82 12.79
N TYR A 209 -20.25 14.45 11.72
CA TYR A 209 -19.56 15.76 11.76
C TYR A 209 -20.35 16.89 11.07
N GLY A 210 -21.52 16.60 10.52
CA GLY A 210 -22.33 17.52 9.73
C GLY A 210 -21.87 17.64 8.28
N THR A 211 -22.76 18.11 7.42
CA THR A 211 -22.44 18.46 6.03
C THR A 211 -21.47 19.62 5.97
N ASP A 212 -20.48 19.52 5.09
CA ASP A 212 -19.41 20.51 5.00
C ASP A 212 -18.99 20.71 3.53
N GLU A 213 -18.81 21.95 3.10
CA GLU A 213 -18.42 22.26 1.72
C GLU A 213 -17.00 21.78 1.38
N ARG A 214 -16.15 21.59 2.40
CA ARG A 214 -14.80 21.04 2.26
C ARG A 214 -14.83 19.54 1.99
N PHE A 215 -15.94 18.85 2.24
CA PHE A 215 -16.06 17.41 2.00
C PHE A 215 -16.37 17.15 0.52
N VAL A 216 -15.34 16.72 -0.21
CA VAL A 216 -15.39 16.54 -1.67
C VAL A 216 -15.18 15.07 -2.03
N VAL A 217 -15.93 14.56 -3.01
CA VAL A 217 -15.75 13.17 -3.47
C VAL A 217 -15.02 13.16 -4.81
N ILE A 218 -13.81 12.58 -4.82
CA ILE A 218 -13.02 12.39 -6.03
C ILE A 218 -12.53 10.93 -6.08
N PRO A 219 -13.29 10.02 -6.71
CA PRO A 219 -12.93 8.62 -6.85
C PRO A 219 -11.66 8.44 -7.69
N HIS A 220 -10.93 7.33 -7.52
CA HIS A 220 -9.87 6.97 -8.46
C HIS A 220 -10.43 6.68 -9.87
N ALA A 221 -9.54 6.69 -10.86
CA ALA A 221 -9.88 6.46 -12.25
C ALA A 221 -9.13 5.29 -12.88
N VAL A 222 -9.76 4.71 -13.89
CA VAL A 222 -9.08 3.89 -14.89
C VAL A 222 -8.23 4.82 -15.74
N THR A 223 -6.91 4.64 -15.68
CA THR A 223 -5.94 5.56 -16.29
C THR A 223 -5.58 5.21 -17.73
N LEU A 224 -5.71 3.93 -18.11
CA LEU A 224 -5.45 3.46 -19.47
C LEU A 224 -6.76 3.33 -20.24
N ASP A 225 -6.73 3.67 -21.53
CA ASP A 225 -7.87 3.46 -22.40
C ASP A 225 -8.14 1.97 -22.63
N LYS A 226 -9.40 1.66 -22.95
CA LYS A 226 -9.87 0.28 -23.23
C LYS A 226 -8.97 -0.47 -24.22
N GLY A 227 -8.54 0.20 -25.29
CA GLY A 227 -7.69 -0.39 -26.33
C GLY A 227 -6.26 -0.72 -25.89
N ALA A 228 -5.78 -0.09 -24.80
CA ALA A 228 -4.48 -0.34 -24.22
C ALA A 228 -4.52 -1.43 -23.12
N ILE A 229 -5.68 -1.63 -22.49
CA ILE A 229 -5.86 -2.67 -21.47
C ILE A 229 -6.23 -4.02 -22.10
N LEU A 230 -7.22 -4.04 -23.00
CA LEU A 230 -7.79 -5.29 -23.49
C LEU A 230 -6.95 -5.91 -24.60
N ASP A 231 -6.36 -7.06 -24.30
CA ASP A 231 -5.62 -7.88 -25.24
C ASP A 231 -6.50 -9.04 -25.71
N LYS A 232 -6.95 -8.97 -26.96
CA LYS A 232 -7.81 -9.99 -27.58
C LYS A 232 -7.11 -11.32 -27.83
N SER A 233 -5.78 -11.37 -27.73
CA SER A 233 -5.01 -12.60 -27.89
C SER A 233 -5.02 -13.48 -26.63
N ILE A 234 -5.44 -12.92 -25.49
CA ILE A 234 -5.52 -13.66 -24.23
C ILE A 234 -6.76 -14.57 -24.24
N GLU A 235 -6.52 -15.87 -24.12
CA GLU A 235 -7.57 -16.85 -23.89
C GLU A 235 -8.06 -16.78 -22.44
N ARG A 236 -9.38 -16.71 -22.27
CA ARG A 236 -10.03 -16.66 -20.95
C ARG A 236 -10.56 -18.04 -20.58
N ASN A 237 -10.20 -18.53 -19.40
CA ASN A 237 -10.83 -19.69 -18.77
C ASN A 237 -12.09 -19.23 -17.99
N PRO A 238 -13.32 -19.51 -18.48
CA PRO A 238 -14.56 -19.05 -17.83
C PRO A 238 -14.84 -19.74 -16.48
N LYS A 239 -14.19 -20.87 -16.20
CA LYS A 239 -14.31 -21.62 -14.94
C LYS A 239 -13.21 -21.29 -13.93
N SER A 240 -12.45 -20.22 -14.18
CA SER A 240 -11.40 -19.77 -13.27
C SER A 240 -11.76 -18.44 -12.60
N ALA A 241 -11.33 -18.28 -11.36
CA ALA A 241 -11.45 -17.07 -10.56
C ALA A 241 -10.07 -16.51 -10.21
N ILE A 242 -9.98 -15.19 -9.99
CA ILE A 242 -8.74 -14.52 -9.58
C ILE A 242 -8.92 -13.59 -8.39
N THR A 243 -7.90 -13.53 -7.55
CA THR A 243 -7.71 -12.53 -6.50
C THR A 243 -6.32 -11.92 -6.64
N LEU A 244 -6.23 -10.58 -6.65
CA LEU A 244 -4.96 -9.86 -6.53
C LEU A 244 -4.98 -9.05 -5.24
N ALA A 245 -4.11 -9.38 -4.29
CA ALA A 245 -4.09 -8.71 -3.00
C ALA A 245 -2.78 -8.96 -2.24
N ARG A 246 -2.47 -8.11 -1.27
CA ARG A 246 -1.48 -8.45 -0.25
C ARG A 246 -2.02 -9.64 0.57
N LEU A 247 -1.16 -10.61 0.89
CA LEU A 247 -1.53 -11.77 1.71
C LEU A 247 -1.50 -11.36 3.19
N GLU A 248 -2.50 -10.59 3.60
CA GLU A 248 -2.69 -10.06 4.94
C GLU A 248 -4.11 -10.35 5.44
N ASP A 249 -4.29 -10.47 6.76
CA ASP A 249 -5.60 -10.73 7.40
C ASP A 249 -6.70 -9.74 6.97
N SER A 250 -6.34 -8.48 6.72
CA SER A 250 -7.31 -7.47 6.24
C SER A 250 -7.99 -7.84 4.91
N LYS A 251 -7.34 -8.70 4.10
CA LYS A 251 -7.86 -9.16 2.80
C LYS A 251 -8.67 -10.44 2.89
N ASN A 252 -8.61 -11.14 4.03
CA ASN A 252 -9.43 -12.31 4.36
C ASN A 252 -9.58 -13.30 3.19
N ILE A 253 -8.45 -13.60 2.54
CA ILE A 253 -8.37 -14.50 1.38
C ILE A 253 -8.81 -15.92 1.77
N ALA A 254 -8.68 -16.27 3.05
CA ALA A 254 -9.15 -17.53 3.61
C ALA A 254 -10.62 -17.80 3.30
N ASP A 255 -11.49 -16.78 3.38
CA ASP A 255 -12.91 -16.93 3.01
C ASP A 255 -13.10 -17.19 1.51
N GLY A 256 -12.29 -16.55 0.66
CA GLY A 256 -12.30 -16.86 -0.76
C GLY A 256 -11.93 -18.32 -1.04
N ILE A 257 -10.98 -18.89 -0.28
CA ILE A 257 -10.60 -20.31 -0.39
C ILE A 257 -11.72 -21.22 0.11
N ARG A 258 -12.38 -20.88 1.23
CA ARG A 258 -13.54 -21.62 1.76
C ARG A 258 -14.73 -21.59 0.79
N ALA A 259 -15.04 -20.44 0.22
CA ALA A 259 -16.02 -20.32 -0.86
C ALA A 259 -15.65 -21.24 -2.03
N PHE A 260 -14.38 -21.25 -2.42
CA PHE A 260 -13.92 -22.06 -3.55
C PHE A 260 -13.99 -23.57 -3.30
N ARG A 261 -13.94 -24.04 -2.04
CA ARG A 261 -14.24 -25.43 -1.70
C ARG A 261 -15.62 -25.84 -2.20
N ILE A 262 -16.63 -25.02 -1.90
CA ILE A 262 -18.02 -25.23 -2.31
C ILE A 262 -18.14 -25.17 -3.84
N VAL A 263 -17.42 -24.25 -4.49
CA VAL A 263 -17.37 -24.16 -5.96
C VAL A 263 -16.84 -25.46 -6.57
N VAL A 264 -15.75 -26.03 -6.04
CA VAL A 264 -15.15 -27.29 -6.52
C VAL A 264 -16.06 -28.50 -6.25
N ASP A 265 -16.92 -28.43 -5.23
CA ASP A 265 -17.93 -29.47 -5.01
C ASP A 265 -18.91 -29.57 -6.19
N GLU A 266 -19.24 -28.45 -6.82
CA GLU A 266 -20.16 -28.33 -7.94
C GLU A 266 -19.49 -28.32 -9.34
N ILE A 267 -18.26 -27.82 -9.43
CA ILE A 267 -17.50 -27.61 -10.68
C ILE A 267 -16.08 -28.15 -10.45
N LYS A 268 -15.89 -29.45 -10.66
CA LYS A 268 -14.66 -30.18 -10.27
C LYS A 268 -13.38 -29.63 -10.90
N ASP A 269 -13.48 -29.07 -12.10
CA ASP A 269 -12.37 -28.49 -12.86
C ASP A 269 -12.22 -26.97 -12.71
N ALA A 270 -12.88 -26.36 -11.72
CA ALA A 270 -12.74 -24.93 -11.45
C ALA A 270 -11.38 -24.61 -10.82
N GLU A 271 -10.81 -23.46 -11.18
CA GLU A 271 -9.49 -22.99 -10.71
C GLU A 271 -9.59 -21.64 -10.01
N TYR A 272 -8.83 -21.43 -8.93
CA TYR A 272 -8.74 -20.15 -8.22
C TYR A 272 -7.30 -19.71 -8.07
N HIS A 273 -6.98 -18.57 -8.67
CA HIS A 273 -5.63 -18.03 -8.70
C HIS A 273 -5.51 -16.81 -7.79
N ILE A 274 -4.58 -16.87 -6.85
CA ILE A 274 -4.33 -15.80 -5.87
C ILE A 274 -2.95 -15.22 -6.16
N PHE A 275 -2.86 -13.96 -6.55
CA PHE A 275 -1.60 -13.26 -6.81
C PHE A 275 -1.27 -12.29 -5.67
N GLY A 276 -0.08 -12.41 -5.10
CA GLY A 276 0.38 -11.51 -4.05
C GLY A 276 1.55 -12.01 -3.23
N TYR A 277 1.86 -11.27 -2.18
CA TYR A 277 2.81 -11.67 -1.14
C TYR A 277 2.36 -11.09 0.20
N GLY A 278 2.79 -11.70 1.29
CA GLY A 278 2.47 -11.25 2.64
C GLY A 278 2.59 -12.37 3.66
N LYS A 279 2.40 -12.00 4.93
CA LYS A 279 2.60 -12.88 6.09
C LYS A 279 1.61 -14.04 6.20
N GLU A 280 0.47 -13.98 5.49
CA GLU A 280 -0.54 -15.04 5.53
C GLU A 280 -0.27 -16.17 4.53
N LYS A 281 0.82 -16.11 3.74
CA LYS A 281 1.07 -17.09 2.69
C LYS A 281 1.06 -18.52 3.21
N GLU A 282 1.80 -18.80 4.27
CA GLU A 282 1.93 -20.13 4.85
C GLU A 282 0.59 -20.62 5.44
N ASN A 283 -0.17 -19.73 6.10
CA ASN A 283 -1.50 -20.04 6.62
C ASN A 283 -2.50 -20.40 5.51
N LEU A 284 -2.48 -19.65 4.41
CA LEU A 284 -3.36 -19.90 3.26
C LEU A 284 -2.98 -21.22 2.56
N GLN A 285 -1.69 -21.54 2.45
CA GLN A 285 -1.23 -22.82 1.91
C GLN A 285 -1.66 -24.01 2.79
N ALA A 286 -1.58 -23.87 4.11
CA ALA A 286 -2.08 -24.88 5.04
C ALA A 286 -3.60 -25.08 4.86
N LEU A 287 -4.37 -24.00 4.77
CA LEU A 287 -5.82 -24.08 4.53
C LEU A 287 -6.18 -24.77 3.21
N ILE A 288 -5.44 -24.51 2.12
CA ILE A 288 -5.64 -25.18 0.83
C ILE A 288 -5.47 -26.70 0.98
N LYS A 289 -4.43 -27.12 1.71
CA LYS A 289 -4.17 -28.54 1.99
C LYS A 289 -5.25 -29.18 2.86
N ASP A 290 -5.66 -28.49 3.92
CA ASP A 290 -6.69 -28.98 4.85
C ASP A 290 -8.05 -29.14 4.15
N LEU A 291 -8.33 -28.33 3.13
CA LEU A 291 -9.55 -28.41 2.31
C LEU A 291 -9.41 -29.31 1.07
N HIS A 292 -8.25 -29.95 0.87
CA HIS A 292 -7.92 -30.79 -0.29
C HIS A 292 -8.13 -30.08 -1.63
N LEU A 293 -7.60 -28.86 -1.75
CA LEU A 293 -7.75 -27.96 -2.89
C LEU A 293 -6.44 -27.72 -3.67
N GLU A 294 -5.41 -28.53 -3.45
CA GLU A 294 -4.08 -28.32 -4.04
C GLU A 294 -4.08 -28.33 -5.58
N ASN A 295 -5.06 -29.02 -6.19
CA ASN A 295 -5.23 -29.09 -7.64
C ASN A 295 -6.12 -27.97 -8.21
N ASN A 296 -6.77 -27.18 -7.36
CA ASN A 296 -7.76 -26.18 -7.77
C ASN A 296 -7.37 -24.76 -7.36
N VAL A 297 -6.63 -24.58 -6.26
CA VAL A 297 -6.27 -23.26 -5.73
C VAL A 297 -4.76 -23.05 -5.80
N HIS A 298 -4.36 -21.96 -6.45
CA HIS A 298 -2.96 -21.67 -6.75
C HIS A 298 -2.56 -20.29 -6.21
N ILE A 299 -1.63 -20.27 -5.25
CA ILE A 299 -1.01 -19.03 -4.75
C ILE A 299 0.24 -18.73 -5.57
N HIS A 300 0.17 -17.65 -6.32
CA HIS A 300 1.25 -17.07 -7.12
C HIS A 300 1.96 -15.96 -6.34
N GLY A 301 3.17 -15.61 -6.79
CA GLY A 301 3.88 -14.43 -6.29
C GLY A 301 3.29 -13.11 -6.80
N PHE A 302 4.06 -12.04 -6.60
CA PHE A 302 3.75 -10.73 -7.17
C PHE A 302 3.78 -10.78 -8.71
N THR A 303 2.82 -10.12 -9.36
CA THR A 303 2.79 -9.96 -10.82
C THR A 303 2.94 -8.51 -11.23
N HIS A 304 3.78 -8.25 -12.24
CA HIS A 304 3.87 -6.95 -12.89
C HIS A 304 2.86 -6.78 -14.03
N ASN A 305 2.17 -7.86 -14.43
CA ASN A 305 1.26 -7.89 -15.58
C ASN A 305 -0.19 -8.07 -15.14
N VAL A 306 -0.66 -7.20 -14.24
CA VAL A 306 -2.00 -7.27 -13.61
C VAL A 306 -3.13 -7.46 -14.63
N ASN A 307 -3.19 -6.60 -15.66
CA ASN A 307 -4.23 -6.66 -16.70
C ASN A 307 -4.27 -8.02 -17.41
N ARG A 308 -3.09 -8.57 -17.74
CA ARG A 308 -2.98 -9.86 -18.41
C ARG A 308 -3.51 -10.99 -17.54
N GLU A 309 -3.13 -11.01 -16.27
CA GLU A 309 -3.57 -12.05 -15.35
C GLU A 309 -5.06 -11.95 -15.08
N ILE A 310 -5.62 -10.75 -14.90
CA ILE A 310 -7.08 -10.57 -14.75
C ILE A 310 -7.85 -11.06 -16.00
N GLN A 311 -7.36 -10.81 -17.21
CA GLN A 311 -8.06 -11.16 -18.45
C GLN A 311 -8.18 -12.67 -18.71
N LYS A 312 -7.27 -13.47 -18.15
CA LYS A 312 -7.31 -14.93 -18.26
C LYS A 312 -8.48 -15.57 -17.51
N HIS A 313 -9.08 -14.87 -16.55
CA HIS A 313 -10.03 -15.46 -15.62
C HIS A 313 -11.48 -15.07 -15.90
N GLY A 314 -12.42 -15.95 -15.55
CA GLY A 314 -13.85 -15.74 -15.75
C GLY A 314 -14.44 -14.66 -14.84
N LEU A 315 -13.95 -14.56 -13.61
CA LEU A 315 -14.41 -13.60 -12.60
C LEU A 315 -13.33 -13.32 -11.54
N SER A 316 -13.54 -12.32 -10.69
CA SER A 316 -12.71 -12.05 -9.51
C SER A 316 -13.50 -12.24 -8.21
N ILE A 317 -12.83 -12.65 -7.13
CA ILE A 317 -13.45 -12.88 -5.80
C ILE A 317 -12.81 -11.95 -4.78
N MET A 318 -13.55 -11.03 -4.16
CA MET A 318 -13.01 -10.08 -3.19
C MET A 318 -13.66 -10.26 -1.82
N THR A 319 -12.91 -10.80 -0.85
CA THR A 319 -13.39 -11.09 0.50
C THR A 319 -12.81 -10.15 1.57
N SER A 320 -12.21 -9.02 1.16
CA SER A 320 -11.57 -8.05 2.05
C SER A 320 -12.50 -7.60 3.18
N ARG A 321 -11.96 -7.47 4.40
CA ARG A 321 -12.69 -7.04 5.60
C ARG A 321 -13.10 -5.56 5.57
N PHE A 322 -12.26 -4.74 4.97
CA PHE A 322 -12.49 -3.31 4.81
C PHE A 322 -11.66 -2.79 3.63
N GLU A 323 -12.12 -1.69 3.04
CA GLU A 323 -11.47 -1.03 1.91
C GLU A 323 -11.68 0.50 2.01
N GLY A 324 -10.88 1.28 1.27
CA GLY A 324 -11.18 2.70 1.04
C GLY A 324 -11.92 2.93 -0.28
N PHE A 325 -11.47 2.23 -1.32
CA PHE A 325 -12.05 2.26 -2.68
C PHE A 325 -11.97 0.91 -3.39
N CYS A 326 -10.91 0.12 -3.13
CA CYS A 326 -10.62 -1.17 -3.76
C CYS A 326 -10.30 -1.08 -5.27
N LEU A 327 -9.08 -0.63 -5.60
CA LEU A 327 -8.61 -0.49 -6.99
C LEU A 327 -8.72 -1.80 -7.80
N VAL A 328 -8.50 -2.96 -7.17
CA VAL A 328 -8.53 -4.26 -7.86
C VAL A 328 -9.93 -4.56 -8.43
N ILE A 329 -11.01 -4.13 -7.77
CA ILE A 329 -12.36 -4.26 -8.33
C ILE A 329 -12.48 -3.43 -9.61
N MET A 330 -11.98 -2.18 -9.59
CA MET A 330 -12.00 -1.30 -10.76
C MET A 330 -11.16 -1.88 -11.91
N GLU A 331 -9.99 -2.43 -11.60
CA GLU A 331 -9.11 -3.11 -12.56
C GLU A 331 -9.77 -4.36 -13.15
N SER A 332 -10.42 -5.20 -12.33
CA SER A 332 -11.18 -6.36 -12.79
C SER A 332 -12.27 -5.97 -13.77
N LEU A 333 -13.10 -4.98 -13.41
CA LEU A 333 -14.15 -4.47 -14.29
C LEU A 333 -13.59 -3.89 -15.59
N ALA A 334 -12.46 -3.17 -15.53
CA ALA A 334 -11.81 -2.59 -16.71
C ALA A 334 -11.30 -3.67 -17.69
N ASN A 335 -10.97 -4.86 -17.18
CA ASN A 335 -10.55 -6.02 -17.95
C ASN A 335 -11.73 -6.94 -18.33
N GLN A 336 -12.97 -6.47 -18.24
CA GLN A 336 -14.19 -7.26 -18.49
C GLN A 336 -14.29 -8.52 -17.63
N THR A 337 -13.74 -8.48 -16.42
CA THR A 337 -13.80 -9.58 -15.46
C THR A 337 -14.79 -9.18 -14.36
N PRO A 338 -16.01 -9.75 -14.36
CA PRO A 338 -17.00 -9.45 -13.33
C PRO A 338 -16.50 -9.87 -11.95
N VAL A 339 -17.04 -9.23 -10.90
CA VAL A 339 -16.53 -9.39 -9.53
C VAL A 339 -17.62 -9.89 -8.61
N VAL A 340 -17.31 -10.91 -7.81
CA VAL A 340 -18.09 -11.29 -6.62
C VAL A 340 -17.34 -10.74 -5.42
N SER A 341 -17.96 -9.82 -4.68
CA SER A 341 -17.31 -9.15 -3.55
C SER A 341 -18.20 -9.17 -2.32
N TYR A 342 -17.59 -9.29 -1.13
CA TYR A 342 -18.26 -8.88 0.09
C TYR A 342 -18.67 -7.41 0.01
N ARG A 343 -19.84 -7.10 0.56
CA ARG A 343 -20.37 -5.75 0.73
C ARG A 343 -19.74 -5.08 1.95
N THR A 344 -18.45 -4.73 1.83
CA THR A 344 -17.71 -4.04 2.89
C THR A 344 -17.62 -2.54 2.65
N LYS A 345 -17.52 -1.79 3.74
CA LYS A 345 -17.20 -0.37 3.70
C LYS A 345 -15.70 -0.19 3.42
N TYR A 346 -15.28 0.58 2.42
CA TYR A 346 -16.00 1.24 1.32
C TYR A 346 -15.39 0.81 -0.02
N GLY A 347 -16.09 1.08 -1.12
CA GLY A 347 -15.54 0.82 -2.46
C GLY A 347 -16.33 -0.21 -3.26
N PRO A 348 -16.56 -1.44 -2.76
CA PRO A 348 -17.38 -2.44 -3.47
C PRO A 348 -18.72 -1.89 -3.95
N GLU A 349 -19.49 -1.25 -3.06
CA GLU A 349 -20.80 -0.64 -3.38
C GLU A 349 -20.69 0.53 -4.40
N THR A 350 -19.54 1.21 -4.43
CA THR A 350 -19.30 2.32 -5.38
C THR A 350 -18.92 1.79 -6.77
N LEU A 351 -18.16 0.71 -6.83
CA LEU A 351 -17.59 0.17 -8.06
C LEU A 351 -18.52 -0.83 -8.75
N ILE A 352 -19.12 -1.74 -8.00
CA ILE A 352 -19.95 -2.84 -8.51
C ILE A 352 -21.41 -2.40 -8.62
N ARG A 353 -22.03 -2.68 -9.77
CA ARG A 353 -23.48 -2.60 -9.94
C ARG A 353 -24.03 -4.00 -9.76
N ASP A 354 -24.54 -4.25 -8.55
CA ASP A 354 -25.04 -5.55 -8.13
C ASP A 354 -26.05 -6.15 -9.12
N GLY A 355 -25.84 -7.41 -9.49
CA GLY A 355 -26.63 -8.12 -10.50
C GLY A 355 -26.45 -7.64 -11.94
N LYS A 356 -25.48 -6.75 -12.23
CA LYS A 356 -25.23 -6.23 -13.59
C LYS A 356 -23.83 -6.47 -14.11
N ASP A 357 -22.80 -6.14 -13.33
CA ASP A 357 -21.38 -6.34 -13.68
C ASP A 357 -20.58 -7.07 -12.58
N GLY A 358 -21.29 -7.52 -11.55
CA GLY A 358 -20.77 -8.26 -10.41
C GLY A 358 -21.88 -8.51 -9.39
N TYR A 359 -21.50 -9.12 -8.27
CA TYR A 359 -22.37 -9.40 -7.12
C TYR A 359 -21.77 -8.83 -5.84
N LEU A 360 -22.64 -8.24 -5.01
CA LEU A 360 -22.33 -7.76 -3.67
C LEU A 360 -23.02 -8.65 -2.63
N VAL A 361 -22.27 -9.57 -2.04
CA VAL A 361 -22.75 -10.54 -1.05
C VAL A 361 -22.57 -10.01 0.38
N GLU A 362 -23.30 -10.56 1.34
CA GLU A 362 -23.19 -10.12 2.73
C GLU A 362 -21.77 -10.33 3.28
N TYR A 363 -21.31 -9.41 4.14
CA TYR A 363 -19.99 -9.52 4.75
C TYR A 363 -19.87 -10.79 5.61
N ASN A 364 -18.77 -11.52 5.43
CA ASN A 364 -18.48 -12.82 6.07
C ASN A 364 -19.42 -13.98 5.65
N ASN A 365 -20.17 -13.84 4.56
CA ASN A 365 -20.99 -14.93 4.01
C ASN A 365 -20.28 -15.56 2.80
N TYR A 366 -19.29 -16.43 3.05
CA TYR A 366 -18.52 -17.07 1.98
C TYR A 366 -19.35 -18.14 1.24
N GLU A 367 -20.40 -18.67 1.88
CA GLU A 367 -21.37 -19.56 1.25
C GLU A 367 -22.15 -18.84 0.14
N GLU A 368 -22.70 -17.66 0.42
CA GLU A 368 -23.36 -16.82 -0.60
C GLU A 368 -22.37 -16.42 -1.70
N ALA A 369 -21.12 -16.09 -1.34
CA ALA A 369 -20.07 -15.83 -2.32
C ALA A 369 -19.87 -17.03 -3.26
N ALA A 370 -19.83 -18.25 -2.72
CA ALA A 370 -19.70 -19.47 -3.52
C ALA A 370 -20.89 -19.68 -4.46
N GLU A 371 -22.12 -19.46 -4.00
CA GLU A 371 -23.33 -19.54 -4.82
C GLU A 371 -23.24 -18.61 -6.04
N LYS A 372 -22.83 -17.35 -5.82
CA LYS A 372 -22.67 -16.37 -6.91
C LYS A 372 -21.53 -16.68 -7.86
N VAL A 373 -20.45 -17.28 -7.36
CA VAL A 373 -19.36 -17.78 -8.21
C VAL A 373 -19.85 -18.95 -9.08
N ILE A 374 -20.55 -19.93 -8.49
CA ILE A 374 -21.13 -21.07 -9.21
C ILE A 374 -22.11 -20.61 -10.28
N GLU A 375 -22.98 -19.65 -9.96
CA GLU A 375 -23.96 -19.06 -10.89
C GLU A 375 -23.27 -18.49 -12.14
N LEU A 376 -22.22 -17.67 -11.95
CA LEU A 376 -21.46 -17.08 -13.06
C LEU A 376 -20.64 -18.12 -13.83
N MET A 377 -20.09 -19.14 -13.18
CA MET A 377 -19.29 -20.17 -13.87
C MET A 377 -20.16 -21.17 -14.66
N LYS A 378 -21.39 -21.45 -14.19
CA LYS A 378 -22.32 -22.36 -14.89
C LYS A 378 -23.09 -21.66 -16.02
N ASP A 379 -23.42 -20.37 -15.90
CA ASP A 379 -24.12 -19.62 -16.95
C ASP A 379 -23.17 -18.73 -17.78
N SER A 380 -22.65 -19.29 -18.87
CA SER A 380 -21.78 -18.58 -19.80
C SER A 380 -22.44 -17.35 -20.47
N LYS A 381 -23.77 -17.31 -20.61
CA LYS A 381 -24.48 -16.15 -21.19
C LYS A 381 -24.53 -15.02 -20.17
N LEU A 382 -24.84 -15.35 -18.91
CA LEU A 382 -24.82 -14.40 -17.81
C LEU A 382 -23.42 -13.82 -17.60
N GLN A 383 -22.38 -14.67 -17.55
CA GLN A 383 -21.00 -14.22 -17.37
C GLN A 383 -20.56 -13.27 -18.48
N LYS A 384 -20.83 -13.60 -19.75
CA LYS A 384 -20.54 -12.71 -20.90
C LYS A 384 -21.31 -11.40 -20.85
N LYS A 385 -22.57 -11.44 -20.37
CA LYS A 385 -23.38 -10.23 -20.17
C LYS A 385 -22.77 -9.34 -19.10
N PHE A 386 -22.35 -9.90 -17.97
CA PHE A 386 -21.69 -9.16 -16.90
C PHE A 386 -20.37 -8.56 -17.36
N ALA A 387 -19.51 -9.35 -18.00
CA ALA A 387 -18.24 -8.92 -18.59
C ALA A 387 -18.42 -7.72 -19.54
N LYS A 388 -19.43 -7.75 -20.42
CA LYS A 388 -19.76 -6.62 -21.30
C LYS A 388 -20.21 -5.40 -20.52
N ASN A 389 -21.02 -5.58 -19.49
CA ASN A 389 -21.51 -4.50 -18.64
C ASN A 389 -20.37 -3.84 -17.84
N SER A 390 -19.35 -4.60 -17.43
CA SER A 390 -18.19 -4.09 -16.68
C SER A 390 -17.47 -2.93 -17.40
N LEU A 391 -17.55 -2.85 -18.74
CA LEU A 391 -16.99 -1.74 -19.53
C LEU A 391 -17.57 -0.37 -19.18
N ASP A 392 -18.72 -0.31 -18.51
CA ASP A 392 -19.27 0.95 -18.00
C ASP A 392 -18.34 1.63 -16.98
N VAL A 393 -17.41 0.88 -16.35
CA VAL A 393 -16.39 1.43 -15.45
C VAL A 393 -15.55 2.51 -16.14
N TYR A 394 -15.25 2.37 -17.44
CA TYR A 394 -14.52 3.37 -18.21
C TYR A 394 -15.30 4.67 -18.40
N LYS A 395 -16.62 4.67 -18.24
CA LYS A 395 -17.46 5.88 -18.25
C LYS A 395 -17.53 6.48 -16.85
N ARG A 396 -17.91 5.66 -15.87
CA ARG A 396 -18.15 6.10 -14.48
C ARG A 396 -16.88 6.60 -13.80
N PHE A 397 -15.74 5.95 -14.04
CA PHE A 397 -14.43 6.21 -13.45
C PHE A 397 -13.37 6.53 -14.53
N SER A 398 -13.76 7.29 -15.55
CA SER A 398 -12.83 7.75 -16.59
C SER A 398 -11.76 8.69 -16.02
N TYR A 399 -10.54 8.63 -16.58
CA TYR A 399 -9.51 9.62 -16.29
C TYR A 399 -9.96 11.06 -16.61
N ALA A 400 -10.77 11.24 -17.66
CA ALA A 400 -11.33 12.54 -18.02
C ALA A 400 -12.20 13.13 -16.89
N ARG A 401 -13.08 12.31 -16.27
CA ARG A 401 -13.90 12.73 -15.13
C ARG A 401 -13.05 13.01 -13.89
N TYR A 402 -12.09 12.14 -13.58
CA TYR A 402 -11.15 12.34 -12.47
C TYR A 402 -10.38 13.65 -12.61
N LYS A 403 -9.79 13.89 -13.78
CA LYS A 403 -9.07 15.13 -14.10
C LYS A 403 -9.98 16.35 -13.97
N LYS A 404 -11.21 16.28 -14.50
CA LYS A 404 -12.18 17.37 -14.38
C LYS A 404 -12.48 17.69 -12.91
N ASN A 405 -12.77 16.69 -12.09
CA ASN A 405 -13.12 16.88 -10.68
C ASN A 405 -11.98 17.55 -9.89
N TRP A 406 -10.73 17.12 -10.10
CA TRP A 406 -9.58 17.78 -9.47
C TRP A 406 -9.37 19.21 -9.96
N LEU A 407 -9.48 19.46 -11.26
CA LEU A 407 -9.37 20.81 -11.82
C LEU A 407 -10.46 21.75 -11.30
N ASP A 408 -11.68 21.24 -11.14
CA ASP A 408 -12.79 22.02 -10.58
C ASP A 408 -12.53 22.37 -9.12
N LEU A 409 -12.01 21.42 -8.31
CA LEU A 409 -11.60 21.68 -6.93
C LEU A 409 -10.51 22.75 -6.86
N PHE A 410 -9.43 22.62 -7.64
CA PHE A 410 -8.37 23.63 -7.65
C PHE A 410 -8.86 25.02 -8.07
N LYS A 411 -9.77 25.08 -9.05
CA LYS A 411 -10.42 26.35 -9.45
C LYS A 411 -11.31 26.91 -8.37
N GLN A 412 -12.01 26.08 -7.61
CA GLN A 412 -12.85 26.52 -6.50
C GLN A 412 -12.00 27.15 -5.40
N LEU A 413 -10.89 26.51 -5.04
CA LEU A 413 -9.99 26.97 -3.99
C LEU A 413 -9.13 28.18 -4.41
N SER A 414 -8.86 28.36 -5.70
CA SER A 414 -8.10 29.51 -6.21
C SER A 414 -8.91 30.79 -6.41
N LYS A 415 -10.21 30.78 -6.08
CA LYS A 415 -11.06 31.98 -6.11
C LYS A 415 -10.86 32.77 -4.83
#